data_AF-A0A1T5L8P1-F1
#
_entry.id   AF-A0A1T5L8P1-F1
#
_cell.length_a   1.000
_cell.length_b   1.000
_cell.length_c   1.000
_cell.angle_alpha   90.00
_cell.angle_beta   90.00
_cell.angle_gamma   90.00
#
_symmetry.space_group_name_H-M   'P 1'
#
loop_
_entity.id
_entity.type
_entity.pdbx_description
1 polymer ?
#
loop_
_entity_poly.entity_id
_entity_poly.type
_entity_poly.pdbx_seq_one_letter_code
_entity_poly.pdbx_strand_id
1 'polypeptide(L)'
;MKEYHKIQTVFLRSPETNFKQLMEGHWALPEFETLKDIPWTWTEKIDGTNIRIMWNRSEVRFGGKTDDAHIPTFLLNVLQQKLPQRL
;
A
#
# COMPACT_ATOMS: atom_id res chain seq x y z
N MET A 1 -3.59 12.79 -8.51
CA MET A 1 -4.05 11.45 -8.99
C MET A 1 -4.65 10.68 -7.82
N LYS A 2 -5.31 9.51 -8.01
CA LYS A 2 -5.76 8.71 -6.84
C LYS A 2 -4.54 8.07 -6.17
N GLU A 3 -4.24 8.46 -4.95
CA GLU A 3 -3.14 7.88 -4.17
C GLU A 3 -3.49 6.50 -3.62
N TYR A 4 -2.47 5.67 -3.41
CA TYR A 4 -2.66 4.37 -2.78
C TYR A 4 -2.91 4.57 -1.28
N HIS A 5 -4.01 3.99 -0.77
CA HIS A 5 -4.42 4.20 0.61
C HIS A 5 -3.45 3.53 1.60
N LYS A 6 -3.30 4.16 2.78
CA LYS A 6 -2.58 3.54 3.89
C LYS A 6 -3.42 2.40 4.45
N ILE A 7 -2.81 1.24 4.65
CA ILE A 7 -3.44 0.12 5.35
C ILE A 7 -3.38 0.39 6.86
N GLN A 8 -4.54 0.37 7.51
CA GLN A 8 -4.67 0.55 8.96
C GLN A 8 -4.29 -0.76 9.68
N THR A 9 -3.56 -0.63 10.79
CA THR A 9 -3.24 -1.80 11.64
C THR A 9 -4.49 -2.24 12.38
N VAL A 10 -4.73 -3.56 12.46
CA VAL A 10 -5.96 -4.16 13.01
C VAL A 10 -6.13 -3.88 14.50
N PHE A 11 -5.05 -4.00 15.28
CA PHE A 11 -5.05 -3.81 16.72
C PHE A 11 -4.28 -2.56 17.15
N LEU A 12 -4.64 -2.03 18.32
CA LEU A 12 -3.89 -1.00 19.01
C LEU A 12 -2.51 -1.52 19.45
N ARG A 13 -1.57 -0.61 19.72
CA ARG A 13 -0.21 -0.92 20.17
C ARG A 13 -0.02 -0.54 21.63
N SER A 14 0.67 -1.37 22.40
CA SER A 14 0.88 -1.14 23.84
C SER A 14 1.88 -0.01 24.09
N PRO A 15 1.50 1.06 24.82
CA PRO A 15 2.43 2.13 25.22
C PRO A 15 3.57 1.63 26.11
N GLU A 16 3.31 0.61 26.94
CA GLU A 16 4.29 0.02 27.87
C GLU A 16 5.50 -0.58 27.14
N THR A 17 5.29 -1.03 25.90
CA THR A 17 6.32 -1.66 25.06
C THR A 17 6.94 -0.68 24.07
N ASN A 18 6.74 0.62 24.29
CA ASN A 18 7.05 1.67 23.32
C ASN A 18 6.43 1.36 21.94
N PHE A 19 5.16 0.95 21.95
CA PHE A 19 4.35 0.63 20.77
C PHE A 19 4.89 -0.50 19.88
N LYS A 20 5.80 -1.35 20.38
CA LYS A 20 6.34 -2.47 19.60
C LYS A 20 5.34 -3.62 19.50
N GLN A 21 4.59 -3.90 20.57
CA GLN A 21 3.65 -5.01 20.62
C GLN A 21 2.22 -4.57 20.28
N LEU A 22 1.50 -5.45 19.58
CA LEU A 22 0.06 -5.31 19.33
C LEU A 22 -0.72 -5.84 20.54
N MET A 23 -1.81 -5.16 20.88
CA MET A 23 -2.75 -5.57 21.92
C MET A 23 -3.89 -6.35 21.26
N GLU A 24 -3.74 -7.66 21.14
CA GLU A 24 -4.77 -8.52 20.54
C GLU A 24 -6.11 -8.34 21.27
N GLY A 25 -7.20 -8.34 20.50
CA GLY A 25 -8.55 -8.04 21.00
C GLY A 25 -8.84 -6.55 21.26
N HIS A 26 -7.81 -5.69 21.29
CA HIS A 26 -8.01 -4.23 21.36
C HIS A 26 -7.99 -3.64 19.95
N TRP A 27 -9.15 -3.65 19.31
CA TRP A 27 -9.31 -3.22 17.93
C TRP A 27 -8.96 -1.74 17.74
N ALA A 28 -8.26 -1.44 16.64
CA ALA A 28 -7.93 -0.06 16.30
C ALA A 28 -9.15 0.74 15.81
N LEU A 29 -10.19 0.04 15.34
CA LEU A 29 -11.45 0.60 14.84
C LEU A 29 -12.60 -0.35 15.20
N PRO A 30 -13.79 0.16 15.55
CA PRO A 30 -14.95 -0.67 15.88
C PRO A 30 -15.43 -1.52 14.69
N GLU A 31 -15.19 -1.08 13.46
CA GLU A 31 -15.52 -1.84 12.25
C GLU A 31 -14.72 -3.14 12.16
N PHE A 32 -13.47 -3.17 12.62
CA PHE A 32 -12.67 -4.41 12.61
C PHE A 32 -13.23 -5.45 13.57
N GLU A 33 -13.73 -5.02 14.72
CA GLU A 33 -14.42 -5.92 15.65
C GLU A 33 -15.69 -6.49 15.03
N THR A 34 -16.50 -5.61 14.42
CA THR A 34 -17.79 -5.97 13.82
C THR A 34 -17.61 -6.95 12.65
N LEU A 35 -16.51 -6.81 11.90
CA LEU A 35 -16.22 -7.60 10.70
C LEU A 35 -15.26 -8.78 10.96
N LYS A 36 -14.89 -9.07 12.21
CA LYS A 36 -13.89 -10.12 12.50
C LYS A 36 -14.36 -11.53 12.08
N ASP A 37 -15.67 -11.79 12.14
CA ASP A 37 -16.28 -13.10 11.94
C ASP A 37 -16.79 -13.33 10.50
N ILE A 38 -16.59 -12.37 9.59
CA ILE A 38 -16.91 -12.56 8.17
C ILE A 38 -15.71 -13.15 7.42
N PRO A 39 -15.92 -13.83 6.27
CA PRO A 39 -14.81 -14.34 5.47
C PRO A 39 -13.90 -13.23 4.94
N TRP A 40 -12.59 -13.35 5.18
CA TRP A 40 -11.56 -12.44 4.65
C TRP A 40 -10.73 -13.12 3.56
N THR A 41 -10.30 -12.33 2.57
CA THR A 41 -9.27 -12.74 1.62
C THR A 41 -7.95 -12.11 2.01
N TRP A 42 -6.89 -12.92 2.00
CA TRP A 42 -5.55 -12.50 2.37
C TRP A 42 -4.63 -12.59 1.15
N THR A 43 -3.73 -11.63 1.04
CA THR A 43 -2.65 -11.62 0.06
C THR A 43 -1.35 -11.28 0.76
N GLU A 44 -0.23 -11.76 0.22
CA GLU A 44 1.09 -11.46 0.79
C GLU A 44 1.35 -9.95 0.75
N LYS A 45 1.83 -9.40 1.87
CA LYS A 45 2.32 -8.03 1.91
C LYS A 45 3.79 -8.01 1.49
N ILE A 46 4.03 -7.72 0.21
CA ILE A 46 5.38 -7.54 -0.32
C ILE A 46 6.06 -6.33 0.34
N ASP A 47 7.26 -6.54 0.88
CA ASP A 47 8.10 -5.45 1.41
C ASP A 47 8.95 -4.84 0.30
N GLY A 48 8.40 -3.80 -0.31
CA GLY A 48 9.02 -3.10 -1.43
C GLY A 48 8.61 -1.65 -1.48
N THR A 49 8.63 -1.07 -2.68
CA THR A 49 8.23 0.32 -2.90
C THR A 49 6.85 0.38 -3.54
N ASN A 50 5.93 1.19 -2.99
CA ASN A 50 4.64 1.41 -3.63
C ASN A 50 4.84 2.08 -5.00
N ILE A 51 4.28 1.47 -6.04
CA ILE A 51 4.36 1.93 -7.42
C ILE A 51 2.97 1.94 -8.04
N ARG A 52 2.67 2.98 -8.81
CA ARG A 52 1.44 3.16 -9.57
C ARG A 52 1.79 3.23 -11.05
N ILE A 53 1.13 2.40 -11.85
CA ILE A 53 1.18 2.43 -13.32
C ILE A 53 -0.19 2.93 -13.78
N MET A 54 -0.22 4.09 -14.43
CA MET A 54 -1.45 4.76 -14.82
C MET A 54 -1.52 4.82 -16.33
N TRP A 55 -2.64 4.40 -16.89
CA TRP A 55 -2.84 4.37 -18.34
C TRP A 55 -4.14 5.07 -18.69
N ASN A 56 -4.08 5.99 -19.64
CA ASN A 56 -5.23 6.78 -20.10
C ASN A 56 -5.60 6.52 -21.57
N ARG A 57 -5.24 5.34 -22.09
CA ARG A 57 -5.42 4.89 -23.49
C ARG A 57 -4.38 5.41 -24.50
N SER A 58 -3.66 6.49 -24.21
CA SER A 58 -2.62 7.02 -25.11
C SER A 58 -1.21 6.96 -24.51
N GLU A 59 -1.11 7.09 -23.18
CA GLU A 59 0.17 7.12 -22.49
C GLU A 59 0.14 6.29 -21.21
N VAL A 60 1.32 5.79 -20.84
CA VAL A 60 1.59 5.16 -19.56
C VAL A 60 2.41 6.13 -18.71
N ARG A 61 1.96 6.38 -17.48
CA ARG A 61 2.66 7.20 -16.48
C ARG A 61 3.00 6.37 -15.26
N PHE A 62 4.15 6.64 -14.65
CA PHE A 62 4.60 5.99 -13.42
C PHE A 62 4.59 6.98 -12.26
N GLY A 63 4.15 6.55 -11.08
CA GLY A 63 4.14 7.36 -9.86
C GLY A 63 4.45 6.51 -8.62
N GLY A 64 5.08 7.10 -7.61
CA GLY A 64 5.28 6.45 -6.31
C GLY A 64 4.01 6.49 -5.43
N LYS A 65 4.17 6.33 -4.12
CA LYS A 65 3.05 6.38 -3.15
C LYS A 65 2.23 7.68 -3.24
N THR A 66 2.93 8.80 -3.30
CA THR A 66 2.38 10.15 -3.51
C THR A 66 2.82 10.65 -4.89
N ASP A 67 2.23 11.76 -5.34
CA ASP A 67 2.57 12.35 -6.65
C ASP A 67 4.00 12.95 -6.66
N ASP A 68 4.51 13.41 -5.51
CA ASP A 68 5.88 13.93 -5.33
C ASP A 68 6.94 12.87 -4.98
N ALA A 69 6.52 11.61 -4.83
CA ALA A 69 7.42 10.54 -4.42
C ALA A 69 8.43 10.22 -5.54
N HIS A 70 9.72 10.25 -5.20
CA HIS A 70 10.78 9.87 -6.13
C HIS A 70 10.84 8.36 -6.32
N ILE A 71 10.76 7.92 -7.58
CA ILE A 71 10.90 6.52 -7.95
C ILE A 71 12.40 6.21 -8.08
N PRO A 72 12.92 5.15 -7.43
CA PRO A 72 14.30 4.72 -7.62
C PRO A 72 14.62 4.47 -9.10
N THR A 73 15.74 5.02 -9.60
CA THR A 73 16.09 5.00 -11.03
C THR A 73 16.14 3.59 -11.60
N PHE A 74 16.66 2.62 -10.86
CA PHE A 74 16.71 1.23 -11.32
C PHE A 74 15.31 0.66 -11.59
N LEU A 75 14.33 0.97 -10.73
CA LEU A 75 12.95 0.53 -10.89
C LEU A 75 12.30 1.24 -12.08
N LEU A 76 12.51 2.55 -12.21
CA LEU A 76 12.01 3.33 -13.34
C LEU A 76 12.50 2.76 -14.68
N ASN A 77 13.79 2.41 -14.77
CA ASN A 77 14.37 1.81 -15.97
C ASN A 77 13.69 0.48 -16.32
N VAL A 78 13.45 -0.39 -15.33
CA VAL A 78 12.76 -1.67 -15.55
C VAL A 78 11.32 -1.44 -16.01
N LEU A 79 10.61 -0.47 -15.44
CA LEU A 79 9.25 -0.13 -15.84
C LEU A 79 9.18 0.38 -17.28
N GLN A 80 10.11 1.27 -17.67
CA GLN A 80 10.21 1.81 -19.02
C GLN A 80 10.59 0.74 -20.06
N GLN A 81 11.37 -0.27 -19.68
CA GLN A 81 11.69 -1.39 -20.56
C GLN A 81 10.49 -2.34 -20.75
N LYS A 82 9.68 -2.54 -19.70
CA LYS A 82 8.55 -3.49 -19.73
C LYS A 82 7.27 -2.92 -20.32
N LEU A 83 7.11 -1.60 -20.33
CA LEU A 83 5.87 -0.95 -20.71
C LEU A 83 6.13 0.19 -21.71
N PRO A 84 5.41 0.22 -22.85
CA PRO A 84 5.53 1.32 -23.80
C PRO A 84 4.98 2.61 -23.19
N GLN A 85 5.70 3.72 -23.35
CA GLN A 85 5.27 5.02 -22.81
C GLN A 85 4.14 5.66 -23.64
N ARG A 86 4.04 5.27 -24.92
CA ARG A 86 2.99 5.67 -25.86
C ARG A 86 2.60 4.48 -26.73
N LEU A 87 1.32 4.44 -27.12
CA LEU A 87 0.79 3.56 -28.14
C LEU A 87 0.82 4.22 -29.52
#